data_AF-A0A539DA04-F1
#
_entry.id   AF-A0A539DA04-F1
#
_cell.length_a   1.000
_cell.length_b   1.000
_cell.length_c   1.000
_cell.angle_alpha   90.00
_cell.angle_beta   90.00
_cell.angle_gamma   90.00
#
_symmetry.space_group_name_H-M   'P 1'
#
loop_
_entity.id
_entity.type
_entity.pdbx_description
1 polymer ?
#
loop_
_entity_poly.entity_id
_entity_poly.type
_entity_poly.pdbx_seq_one_letter_code
_entity_poly.pdbx_strand_id
1 'polypeptide(L)'
;RRAKELHETNPMLGHRGCRLGVAYPEIYEMQVRAILEAALEVKKTAAQAPIPEIMHPLVALGLEMKYLRELTDRTAEAVFAEAGDRVDYLVGTMIELPRAALRAADLAEYAEFFSFGTNDLTQTTFGISRDDSGRFLQAYMDKGIFETDPFVRLDQHGVGDLIRIAAERGGAARPGIKMGICGEHGGDPSSIAFCEEVGLDYVSCSPYRVPIARLAAAQAALVSRGGEAREKDR
;
A
#
# COMPACT_ATOMS: atom_id res chain seq x y z
N ARG A 1 -21.71 -26.59 6.59
CA ARG A 1 -20.98 -26.70 7.88
C ARG A 1 -19.75 -25.78 7.86
N ARG A 2 -18.77 -26.02 6.97
CA ARG A 2 -17.58 -25.15 6.82
C ARG A 2 -17.88 -23.67 6.58
N ALA A 3 -18.85 -23.33 5.73
CA ALA A 3 -19.26 -21.94 5.50
C ALA A 3 -19.78 -21.21 6.76
N LYS A 4 -20.34 -21.95 7.74
CA LYS A 4 -20.75 -21.38 9.03
C LYS A 4 -19.58 -21.21 9.99
N GLU A 5 -18.58 -22.09 9.91
CA GLU A 5 -17.36 -22.01 10.72
C GLU A 5 -16.43 -20.87 10.28
N LEU A 6 -16.43 -20.54 8.98
CA LEU A 6 -15.69 -19.42 8.41
C LEU A 6 -16.49 -18.11 8.39
N HIS A 7 -17.74 -18.12 8.89
CA HIS A 7 -18.56 -16.92 8.92
C HIS A 7 -18.04 -15.97 9.99
N GLU A 8 -17.83 -14.71 9.60
CA GLU A 8 -17.40 -13.65 10.49
C GLU A 8 -18.45 -12.54 10.51
N THR A 9 -18.65 -11.93 11.68
CA THR A 9 -19.59 -10.81 11.84
C THR A 9 -19.12 -9.56 11.09
N ASN A 10 -17.81 -9.29 11.09
CA ASN A 10 -17.21 -8.16 10.39
C ASN A 10 -16.03 -8.62 9.52
N PRO A 11 -16.27 -9.20 8.33
CA PRO A 11 -15.23 -9.82 7.50
C PRO A 11 -14.10 -8.88 7.09
N MET A 12 -14.37 -7.57 7.00
CA MET A 12 -13.36 -6.53 6.74
C MET A 12 -12.19 -6.59 7.74
N LEU A 13 -12.47 -6.89 9.02
CA LEU A 13 -11.51 -6.90 10.11
C LEU A 13 -11.16 -8.31 10.60
N GLY A 14 -11.56 -9.34 9.86
CA GLY A 14 -11.48 -10.73 10.28
C GLY A 14 -10.16 -11.44 9.94
N HIS A 15 -10.26 -12.74 9.71
CA HIS A 15 -9.16 -13.66 9.42
C HIS A 15 -8.77 -13.60 7.94
N ARG A 16 -8.09 -12.51 7.56
CA ARG A 16 -7.62 -12.23 6.21
C ARG A 16 -6.25 -11.57 6.21
N GLY A 17 -5.71 -11.34 5.01
CA GLY A 17 -4.39 -10.72 4.81
C GLY A 17 -3.28 -11.49 5.52
N CYS A 18 -2.33 -10.78 6.13
CA CYS A 18 -1.19 -11.41 6.82
C CYS A 18 -1.61 -12.41 7.90
N ARG A 19 -2.74 -12.21 8.57
CA ARG A 19 -3.22 -13.10 9.64
C ARG A 19 -3.48 -14.51 9.11
N LEU A 20 -4.03 -14.59 7.91
CA LEU A 20 -4.26 -15.86 7.21
C LEU A 20 -2.93 -16.49 6.79
N GLY A 21 -1.99 -15.70 6.27
CA GLY A 21 -0.65 -16.15 5.91
C GLY A 21 0.21 -16.57 7.11
N VAL A 22 -0.05 -16.05 8.31
CA VAL A 22 0.60 -16.49 9.56
C VAL A 22 -0.03 -17.80 10.06
N ALA A 23 -1.36 -17.93 9.97
CA ALA A 23 -2.06 -19.13 10.42
C ALA A 23 -1.87 -20.34 9.48
N TYR A 24 -1.77 -20.08 8.17
CA TYR A 24 -1.64 -21.06 7.10
C TYR A 24 -0.50 -20.63 6.15
N PRO A 25 0.77 -20.72 6.60
CA PRO A 25 1.93 -20.23 5.86
C PRO A 25 2.09 -20.84 4.47
N GLU A 26 1.64 -22.08 4.28
CA GLU A 26 1.68 -22.79 2.99
C GLU A 26 1.00 -22.02 1.85
N ILE A 27 0.03 -21.15 2.16
CA ILE A 27 -0.64 -20.30 1.18
C ILE A 27 0.34 -19.28 0.61
N TYR A 28 1.10 -18.60 1.48
CA TYR A 28 2.04 -17.56 1.07
C TYR A 28 3.31 -18.19 0.48
N GLU A 29 3.76 -19.34 0.99
CA GLU A 29 4.86 -20.10 0.38
C GLU A 29 4.53 -20.49 -1.06
N MET A 30 3.30 -20.98 -1.31
CA MET A 30 2.84 -21.29 -2.66
C MET A 30 2.82 -20.04 -3.56
N GLN A 31 2.30 -18.91 -3.06
CA GLN A 31 2.23 -17.67 -3.84
C GLN A 31 3.62 -17.11 -4.17
N VAL A 32 4.53 -17.06 -3.19
CA VAL A 32 5.92 -16.61 -3.38
C VAL A 32 6.63 -17.49 -4.40
N ARG A 33 6.48 -18.82 -4.26
CA ARG A 33 7.03 -19.78 -5.23
C ARG A 33 6.52 -19.50 -6.64
N ALA A 34 5.20 -19.37 -6.81
CA ALA A 34 4.60 -19.10 -8.11
C ALA A 34 5.12 -17.81 -8.76
N ILE A 35 5.28 -16.74 -7.97
CA ILE A 35 5.82 -15.45 -8.43
C ILE A 35 7.26 -15.61 -8.92
N LEU A 36 8.11 -16.27 -8.14
CA LEU A 36 9.55 -16.37 -8.43
C LEU A 36 9.86 -17.37 -9.54
N GLU A 37 9.15 -18.50 -9.60
CA GLU A 37 9.26 -19.44 -10.72
C GLU A 37 8.83 -18.77 -12.04
N ALA A 38 7.75 -17.99 -12.02
CA ALA A 38 7.34 -17.22 -13.19
C ALA A 38 8.38 -16.15 -13.59
N ALA A 39 8.96 -15.45 -12.61
CA ALA A 39 10.00 -14.46 -12.85
C ALA A 39 11.27 -15.09 -13.48
N LEU A 40 11.67 -16.27 -13.00
CA LEU A 40 12.77 -17.05 -13.58
C LEU A 40 12.46 -17.50 -15.00
N GLU A 41 11.23 -17.92 -15.29
CA GLU A 41 10.84 -18.32 -16.64
C GLU A 41 10.89 -17.13 -17.62
N VAL A 42 10.36 -15.98 -17.21
CA VAL A 42 10.41 -14.75 -18.02
C VAL A 42 11.85 -14.31 -18.26
N LYS A 43 12.72 -14.39 -17.23
CA LYS A 43 14.15 -14.04 -17.32
C LYS A 43 14.87 -14.77 -18.45
N LYS A 44 14.49 -16.00 -18.80
CA LYS A 44 15.12 -16.78 -19.89
C LYS A 44 15.00 -16.13 -21.26
N THR A 45 13.97 -15.31 -21.46
CA THR A 45 13.64 -14.73 -22.78
C THR A 45 13.59 -13.21 -22.78
N ALA A 46 13.41 -12.57 -21.63
CA ALA A 46 13.34 -11.12 -21.51
C ALA A 46 14.72 -10.47 -21.68
N ALA A 47 14.75 -9.28 -22.29
CA ALA A 47 15.97 -8.49 -22.42
C ALA A 47 16.55 -8.05 -21.05
N GLN A 48 15.68 -7.92 -20.05
CA GLN A 48 16.02 -7.62 -18.66
C GLN A 48 15.20 -8.54 -17.75
N ALA A 49 15.83 -9.06 -16.71
CA ALA A 49 15.14 -9.86 -15.72
C ALA A 49 14.06 -9.01 -15.01
N PRO A 50 12.85 -9.55 -14.78
CA PRO A 50 11.86 -8.86 -13.96
C PRO A 50 12.35 -8.77 -12.51
N ILE A 51 11.93 -7.71 -11.82
CA ILE A 51 12.15 -7.52 -10.38
C ILE A 51 10.78 -7.59 -9.70
N PRO A 52 10.37 -8.73 -9.13
CA PRO A 52 9.10 -8.84 -8.43
C PRO A 52 9.09 -8.03 -7.13
N GLU A 53 8.02 -7.29 -6.88
CA GLU A 53 7.74 -6.64 -5.60
C GLU A 53 6.64 -7.42 -4.88
N ILE A 54 7.00 -8.16 -3.82
CA ILE A 54 6.09 -9.00 -3.05
C ILE A 54 5.58 -8.20 -1.85
N MET A 55 4.28 -7.93 -1.83
CA MET A 55 3.67 -7.07 -0.83
C MET A 55 2.74 -7.83 0.12
N HIS A 56 2.98 -7.69 1.43
CA HIS A 56 2.14 -8.30 2.46
C HIS A 56 1.02 -7.35 2.93
N PRO A 57 -0.27 -7.76 2.87
CA PRO A 57 -1.42 -6.94 3.26
C PRO A 57 -1.76 -7.06 4.76
N LEU A 58 -2.46 -6.06 5.29
CA LEU A 58 -3.03 -5.96 6.64
C LEU A 58 -2.04 -6.14 7.79
N VAL A 59 -0.76 -5.86 7.53
CA VAL A 59 0.30 -5.90 8.54
C VAL A 59 0.11 -4.73 9.50
N ALA A 60 0.16 -5.00 10.80
CA ALA A 60 -0.01 -4.00 11.85
C ALA A 60 1.21 -3.91 12.79
N LEU A 61 2.02 -4.96 12.86
CA LEU A 61 3.16 -5.14 13.77
C LEU A 61 4.46 -5.38 12.99
N GLY A 62 5.57 -4.83 13.50
CA GLY A 62 6.91 -5.16 12.96
C GLY A 62 7.23 -6.66 13.03
N LEU A 63 6.75 -7.37 14.05
CA LEU A 63 6.92 -8.82 14.16
C LEU A 63 6.10 -9.61 13.12
N GLU A 64 4.91 -9.12 12.74
CA GLU A 64 4.17 -9.72 11.62
C GLU A 64 4.97 -9.52 10.33
N MET A 65 5.49 -8.31 10.10
CA MET A 65 6.32 -8.04 8.93
C MET A 65 7.58 -8.90 8.89
N LYS A 66 8.28 -9.03 10.03
CA LYS A 66 9.47 -9.89 10.17
C LYS A 66 9.16 -11.33 9.81
N TYR A 67 8.10 -11.91 10.38
CA TYR A 67 7.72 -13.29 10.10
C TYR A 67 7.46 -13.51 8.59
N LEU A 68 6.73 -12.59 7.97
CA LEU A 68 6.39 -12.67 6.54
C LEU A 68 7.60 -12.47 5.65
N ARG A 69 8.54 -11.59 6.03
CA ARG A 69 9.83 -11.43 5.36
C ARG A 69 10.64 -12.72 5.40
N GLU A 70 10.83 -13.29 6.58
CA GLU A 70 11.59 -14.54 6.74
C GLU A 70 10.94 -15.72 6.00
N LEU A 71 9.60 -15.79 5.97
CA LEU A 71 8.88 -16.78 5.17
C LEU A 71 9.17 -16.60 3.67
N THR A 72 9.03 -15.37 3.17
CA THR A 72 9.28 -15.04 1.76
C THR A 72 10.70 -15.40 1.35
N ASP A 73 11.69 -15.00 2.15
CA ASP A 73 13.10 -15.22 1.86
C ASP A 73 13.45 -16.72 1.87
N ARG A 74 12.95 -17.49 2.86
CA ARG A 74 13.18 -18.94 2.90
C ARG A 74 12.58 -19.65 1.67
N THR A 75 11.37 -19.27 1.27
CA THR A 75 10.74 -19.84 0.07
C THR A 75 11.50 -19.46 -1.19
N ALA A 76 11.95 -18.22 -1.31
CA ALA A 76 12.74 -17.75 -2.44
C ALA A 76 14.03 -18.54 -2.59
N GLU A 77 14.76 -18.74 -1.50
CA GLU A 77 16.00 -19.52 -1.50
C GLU A 77 15.79 -20.98 -1.90
N ALA A 78 14.68 -21.60 -1.48
CA ALA A 78 14.34 -22.95 -1.93
C ALA A 78 14.09 -23.02 -3.45
N VAL A 79 13.31 -22.08 -3.99
CA VAL A 79 13.05 -21.98 -5.44
C VAL A 79 14.34 -21.78 -6.23
N PHE A 80 15.21 -20.89 -5.76
CA PHE A 80 16.47 -20.59 -6.42
C PHE A 80 17.45 -21.76 -6.38
N ALA A 81 17.50 -22.50 -5.27
CA ALA A 81 18.31 -23.70 -5.16
C ALA A 81 17.83 -24.81 -6.10
N GLU A 82 16.51 -25.00 -6.22
CA GLU A 82 15.91 -25.98 -7.14
C GLU A 82 16.13 -25.59 -8.61
N ALA A 83 16.04 -24.31 -8.94
CA ALA A 83 16.21 -23.81 -10.30
C ALA A 83 17.68 -23.68 -10.75
N GLY A 84 18.62 -23.55 -9.80
CA GLY A 84 20.02 -23.24 -10.08
C GLY A 84 20.22 -21.83 -10.66
N ASP A 85 19.26 -20.93 -10.48
CA ASP A 85 19.28 -19.54 -10.95
C ASP A 85 18.52 -18.62 -9.97
N ARG A 86 18.72 -17.30 -10.09
CA ARG A 86 18.17 -16.27 -9.20
C ARG A 86 17.60 -15.08 -9.95
N VAL A 87 16.62 -14.43 -9.34
CA VAL A 87 16.13 -13.08 -9.70
C VAL A 87 16.15 -12.20 -8.47
N ASP A 88 16.41 -10.91 -8.66
CA ASP A 88 16.24 -9.92 -7.60
C ASP A 88 14.75 -9.73 -7.33
N TYR A 89 14.38 -9.54 -6.07
CA TYR A 89 13.02 -9.24 -5.64
C TYR A 89 13.04 -8.30 -4.45
N LEU A 90 11.94 -7.60 -4.23
CA LEU A 90 11.73 -6.76 -3.05
C LEU A 90 10.59 -7.30 -2.20
N VAL A 91 10.68 -7.10 -0.90
CA VAL A 91 9.60 -7.44 0.05
C VAL A 91 9.14 -6.18 0.77
N GLY A 92 7.85 -5.88 0.66
CA GLY A 92 7.24 -4.70 1.25
C GLY A 92 5.89 -4.98 1.87
N THR A 93 5.20 -3.92 2.26
CA THR A 93 3.90 -4.05 2.94
C THR A 93 2.94 -2.93 2.58
N MET A 94 1.65 -3.27 2.69
CA MET A 94 0.60 -2.28 2.59
C MET A 94 0.46 -1.53 3.92
N ILE A 95 0.51 -0.20 3.89
CA ILE A 95 0.15 0.66 5.03
C ILE A 95 -1.33 0.99 4.91
N GLU A 96 -2.16 0.14 5.50
CA GLU A 96 -3.62 0.20 5.40
C GLU A 96 -4.34 0.09 6.75
N LEU A 97 -3.58 0.06 7.85
CA LEU A 97 -4.09 0.08 9.21
C LEU A 97 -3.50 1.28 9.97
N PRO A 98 -4.29 2.01 10.79
CA PRO A 98 -3.78 3.14 11.56
C PRO A 98 -2.60 2.75 12.45
N ARG A 99 -2.60 1.54 13.02
CA ARG A 99 -1.47 1.04 13.81
C ARG A 99 -0.20 0.91 12.98
N ALA A 100 -0.30 0.44 11.73
CA ALA A 100 0.84 0.31 10.82
C ALA A 100 1.46 1.68 10.52
N ALA A 101 0.62 2.69 10.26
CA ALA A 101 1.07 4.06 10.05
C ALA A 101 1.75 4.64 11.30
N LEU A 102 1.12 4.50 12.48
CA LEU A 102 1.69 4.98 13.75
C LEU A 102 3.00 4.27 14.12
N ARG A 103 3.20 3.03 13.69
CA ARG A 103 4.40 2.22 14.00
C ARG A 103 5.22 1.91 12.75
N ALA A 104 5.18 2.78 11.74
CA ALA A 104 5.81 2.51 10.45
C ALA A 104 7.32 2.23 10.52
N ALA A 105 8.03 2.83 11.50
CA ALA A 105 9.44 2.52 11.75
C ALA A 105 9.68 1.02 12.03
N ASP A 106 8.81 0.39 12.84
CA ASP A 106 8.93 -1.04 13.19
C ASP A 106 8.72 -1.94 11.96
N LEU A 107 7.90 -1.48 10.99
CA LEU A 107 7.64 -2.21 9.74
C LEU A 107 8.79 -2.02 8.74
N ALA A 108 9.34 -0.80 8.66
CA ALA A 108 10.43 -0.45 7.75
C ALA A 108 11.74 -1.20 8.04
N GLU A 109 11.92 -1.74 9.27
CA GLU A 109 13.03 -2.66 9.56
C GLU A 109 13.06 -3.86 8.59
N TYR A 110 11.90 -4.36 8.18
CA TYR A 110 11.76 -5.59 7.39
C TYR A 110 11.12 -5.37 6.00
N ALA A 111 10.50 -4.21 5.78
CA ALA A 111 9.90 -3.81 4.51
C ALA A 111 10.83 -2.86 3.72
N GLU A 112 11.00 -3.14 2.43
CA GLU A 112 11.81 -2.34 1.49
C GLU A 112 10.97 -1.30 0.75
N PHE A 113 9.65 -1.42 0.80
CA PHE A 113 8.71 -0.43 0.30
C PHE A 113 7.40 -0.42 1.07
N PHE A 114 6.70 0.71 1.01
CA PHE A 114 5.34 0.89 1.49
C PHE A 114 4.39 1.21 0.34
N SER A 115 3.22 0.58 0.36
CA SER A 115 2.08 1.00 -0.46
C SER A 115 0.93 1.41 0.43
N PHE A 116 0.47 2.65 0.37
CA PHE A 116 -0.67 3.12 1.12
C PHE A 116 -1.97 2.57 0.54
N GLY A 117 -2.55 1.59 1.24
CA GLY A 117 -3.86 1.01 0.94
C GLY A 117 -4.97 1.89 1.47
N THR A 118 -5.16 3.04 0.83
CA THR A 118 -5.99 4.12 1.38
C THR A 118 -7.47 3.79 1.47
N ASN A 119 -7.97 2.80 0.73
CA ASN A 119 -9.35 2.34 0.92
C ASN A 119 -9.53 1.78 2.34
N ASP A 120 -8.73 0.79 2.72
CA ASP A 120 -8.80 0.16 4.05
C ASP A 120 -8.33 1.12 5.16
N LEU A 121 -7.35 1.98 4.88
CA LEU A 121 -6.92 3.02 5.81
C LEU A 121 -8.05 4.03 6.11
N THR A 122 -8.78 4.48 5.09
CA THR A 122 -9.96 5.35 5.26
C THR A 122 -11.04 4.62 6.07
N GLN A 123 -11.36 3.37 5.74
CA GLN A 123 -12.38 2.60 6.47
C GLN A 123 -12.07 2.51 7.97
N THR A 124 -10.82 2.20 8.30
CA THR A 124 -10.39 1.99 9.69
C THR A 124 -10.11 3.28 10.45
N THR A 125 -9.79 4.38 9.75
CA THR A 125 -9.62 5.71 10.36
C THR A 125 -10.97 6.33 10.71
N PHE A 126 -11.95 6.26 9.80
CA PHE A 126 -13.29 6.79 10.04
C PHE A 126 -14.20 5.83 10.81
N GLY A 127 -13.88 4.54 10.85
CA GLY A 127 -14.79 3.51 11.36
C GLY A 127 -15.98 3.28 10.44
N ILE A 128 -15.79 3.41 9.13
CA ILE A 128 -16.84 3.30 8.11
C ILE A 128 -16.56 2.10 7.22
N SER A 129 -17.51 1.16 7.15
CA SER A 129 -17.54 0.12 6.11
C SER A 129 -17.93 0.78 4.78
N ARG A 130 -17.10 0.62 3.75
CA ARG A 130 -17.36 1.15 2.42
C ARG A 130 -18.61 0.54 1.79
N ASP A 131 -18.85 -0.75 2.04
CA ASP A 131 -20.00 -1.47 1.48
C ASP A 131 -21.33 -1.04 2.13
N ASP A 132 -21.29 -0.53 3.37
CA ASP A 132 -22.46 -0.09 4.11
C ASP A 132 -22.67 1.43 4.10
N SER A 133 -21.66 2.20 3.67
CA SER A 133 -21.63 3.67 3.77
C SER A 133 -22.73 4.35 2.96
N GLY A 134 -23.15 3.76 1.83
CA GLY A 134 -24.16 4.31 0.94
C GLY A 134 -25.51 4.61 1.62
N ARG A 135 -25.78 4.00 2.78
CA ARG A 135 -27.00 4.25 3.57
C ARG A 135 -27.05 5.63 4.24
N PHE A 136 -25.89 6.24 4.52
CA PHE A 136 -25.82 7.50 5.24
C PHE A 136 -24.95 8.56 4.57
N LEU A 137 -24.03 8.17 3.68
CA LEU A 137 -23.01 9.07 3.14
C LEU A 137 -23.63 10.25 2.38
N GLN A 138 -24.68 10.01 1.59
CA GLN A 138 -25.40 11.10 0.91
C GLN A 138 -26.00 12.09 1.92
N ALA A 139 -26.56 11.61 3.02
CA ALA A 139 -27.15 12.48 4.04
C ALA A 139 -26.10 13.32 4.79
N TYR A 140 -24.84 12.86 4.86
CA TYR A 140 -23.69 13.61 5.40
C TYR A 140 -23.25 14.68 4.41
N MET A 141 -23.17 14.33 3.13
CA MET A 141 -22.84 15.25 2.04
C MET A 141 -23.86 16.39 1.92
N ASP A 142 -25.16 16.06 1.94
CA ASP A 142 -26.25 17.04 1.86
C ASP A 142 -26.25 18.04 3.04
N LYS A 143 -25.66 17.65 4.17
CA LYS A 143 -25.51 18.49 5.37
C LYS A 143 -24.16 19.21 5.45
N GLY A 144 -23.28 19.00 4.47
CA GLY A 144 -21.92 19.54 4.49
C GLY A 144 -21.05 18.99 5.63
N ILE A 145 -21.39 17.82 6.19
CA ILE A 145 -20.54 17.14 7.19
C ILE A 145 -19.30 16.58 6.49
N PHE A 146 -19.51 15.99 5.31
CA PHE A 146 -18.44 15.71 4.35
C PHE A 146 -18.58 16.65 3.17
N GLU A 147 -17.46 17.25 2.76
CA GLU A 147 -17.40 18.04 1.53
C GLU A 147 -17.36 17.13 0.30
N THR A 148 -16.71 15.97 0.42
CA THR A 148 -16.62 14.93 -0.61
C THR A 148 -16.64 13.55 0.00
N ASP A 149 -17.01 12.55 -0.81
CA ASP A 149 -16.89 11.14 -0.44
C ASP A 149 -15.40 10.80 -0.11
N PRO A 150 -15.09 10.40 1.14
CA PRO A 150 -13.73 10.13 1.58
C PRO A 150 -13.12 8.87 0.96
N PHE A 151 -13.89 8.06 0.23
CA PHE A 151 -13.41 6.91 -0.55
C PHE A 151 -13.11 7.25 -2.01
N VAL A 152 -13.43 8.48 -2.45
CA VAL A 152 -13.12 9.00 -3.79
C VAL A 152 -12.00 10.03 -3.71
N ARG A 153 -12.09 10.96 -2.75
CA ARG A 153 -11.07 11.97 -2.48
C ARG A 153 -10.48 11.73 -1.10
N LEU A 154 -9.15 11.68 -1.04
CA LEU A 154 -8.43 11.43 0.20
C LEU A 154 -8.74 12.53 1.23
N ASP A 155 -9.12 12.13 2.43
CA ASP A 155 -9.16 13.01 3.59
C ASP A 155 -7.73 13.38 4.01
N GLN A 156 -7.31 14.61 3.71
CA GLN A 156 -5.94 15.07 3.96
C GLN A 156 -5.65 15.43 5.42
N HIS A 157 -6.69 15.57 6.27
CA HIS A 157 -6.57 16.04 7.66
C HIS A 157 -6.85 14.96 8.71
N GLY A 158 -7.15 13.73 8.29
CA GLY A 158 -7.21 12.57 9.17
C GLY A 158 -6.42 11.40 8.59
N VAL A 159 -6.88 10.85 7.46
CA VAL A 159 -6.17 9.77 6.75
C VAL A 159 -4.80 10.25 6.25
N GLY A 160 -4.74 11.49 5.75
CA GLY A 160 -3.50 12.14 5.32
C GLY A 160 -2.48 12.28 6.44
N ASP A 161 -2.90 12.56 7.68
CA ASP A 161 -1.97 12.62 8.81
C ASP A 161 -1.33 11.27 9.10
N LEU A 162 -2.08 10.17 8.97
CA LEU A 162 -1.50 8.83 9.09
C LEU A 162 -0.48 8.55 7.97
N ILE A 163 -0.74 9.00 6.75
CA ILE A 163 0.21 8.87 5.63
C ILE A 163 1.48 9.68 5.93
N ARG A 164 1.36 10.94 6.38
CA ARG A 164 2.51 11.78 6.77
C ARG A 164 3.34 11.12 7.87
N ILE A 165 2.70 10.64 8.94
CA ILE A 165 3.38 9.97 10.05
C ILE A 165 4.12 8.72 9.57
N ALA A 166 3.48 7.92 8.72
CA ALA A 166 4.09 6.70 8.19
C ALA A 166 5.28 7.02 7.28
N ALA A 167 5.15 8.05 6.44
CA ALA A 167 6.21 8.48 5.53
C ALA A 167 7.44 8.98 6.30
N GLU A 168 7.22 9.85 7.28
CA GLU A 168 8.27 10.37 8.16
C GLU A 168 8.98 9.24 8.92
N ARG A 169 8.22 8.41 9.65
CA ARG A 169 8.79 7.36 10.51
C ARG A 169 9.44 6.24 9.70
N GLY A 170 8.82 5.85 8.59
CA GLY A 170 9.35 4.85 7.68
C GLY A 170 10.66 5.30 7.04
N GLY A 171 10.67 6.52 6.49
CA GLY A 171 11.87 7.12 5.88
C GLY A 171 13.01 7.33 6.87
N ALA A 172 12.69 7.71 8.11
CA ALA A 172 13.70 7.84 9.18
C ALA A 172 14.33 6.49 9.56
N ALA A 173 13.52 5.42 9.62
CA ALA A 173 14.00 4.07 9.95
C ALA A 173 14.76 3.40 8.78
N ARG A 174 14.32 3.63 7.54
CA ARG A 174 14.96 3.13 6.32
C ARG A 174 15.08 4.27 5.31
N PRO A 175 16.21 4.99 5.28
CA PRO A 175 16.45 6.01 4.27
C PRO A 175 16.36 5.42 2.86
N GLY A 176 15.61 6.08 1.97
CA GLY A 176 15.39 5.62 0.60
C GLY A 176 14.39 4.47 0.45
N ILE A 177 13.61 4.16 1.49
CA ILE A 177 12.45 3.26 1.35
C ILE A 177 11.50 3.81 0.29
N LYS A 178 11.11 2.97 -0.67
CA LYS A 178 10.16 3.34 -1.72
C LYS A 178 8.75 3.44 -1.13
N MET A 179 8.02 4.51 -1.40
CA MET A 179 6.67 4.73 -0.90
C MET A 179 5.74 5.11 -2.03
N GLY A 180 4.57 4.48 -2.10
CA GLY A 180 3.54 4.89 -3.03
C GLY A 180 2.14 4.66 -2.50
N ILE A 181 1.15 5.07 -3.27
CA ILE A 181 -0.27 4.90 -2.94
C ILE A 181 -0.94 4.03 -3.99
N CYS A 182 -1.88 3.18 -3.55
CA CYS A 182 -2.70 2.38 -4.44
C CYS A 182 -4.19 2.55 -4.11
N GLY A 183 -5.04 2.34 -5.13
CA GLY A 183 -6.50 2.36 -4.97
C GLY A 183 -7.15 3.54 -5.68
N GLU A 184 -8.36 3.89 -5.25
CA GLU A 184 -9.18 4.90 -5.93
C GLU A 184 -8.53 6.28 -5.90
N HIS A 185 -7.97 6.65 -4.74
CA HIS A 185 -7.32 7.94 -4.51
C HIS A 185 -6.08 8.15 -5.40
N GLY A 186 -5.41 7.09 -5.85
CA GLY A 186 -4.26 7.17 -6.74
C GLY A 186 -4.60 7.74 -8.14
N GLY A 187 -5.89 7.92 -8.46
CA GLY A 187 -6.36 8.55 -9.68
C GLY A 187 -7.13 9.86 -9.48
N ASP A 188 -7.24 10.37 -8.25
CA ASP A 188 -7.86 11.66 -7.95
C ASP A 188 -6.81 12.79 -7.94
N PRO A 189 -6.98 13.86 -8.74
CA PRO A 189 -5.95 14.90 -8.86
C PRO A 189 -5.55 15.58 -7.55
N SER A 190 -6.51 15.83 -6.64
CA SER A 190 -6.20 16.47 -5.35
C SER A 190 -5.46 15.54 -4.41
N SER A 191 -5.78 14.25 -4.44
CA SER A 191 -5.08 13.22 -3.67
C SER A 191 -3.65 13.01 -4.20
N ILE A 192 -3.45 13.08 -5.51
CA ILE A 192 -2.11 13.00 -6.13
C ILE A 192 -1.26 14.22 -5.75
N ALA A 193 -1.84 15.42 -5.74
CA ALA A 193 -1.14 16.63 -5.30
C ALA A 193 -0.68 16.52 -3.84
N PHE A 194 -1.51 15.95 -2.97
CA PHE A 194 -1.13 15.63 -1.60
C PHE A 194 0.01 14.59 -1.54
N CYS A 195 -0.01 13.56 -2.39
CA CYS A 195 1.06 12.56 -2.43
C CYS A 195 2.41 13.19 -2.83
N GLU A 196 2.41 14.13 -3.76
CA GLU A 196 3.59 14.93 -4.13
C GLU A 196 4.08 15.78 -2.95
N GLU A 197 3.17 16.44 -2.22
CA GLU A 197 3.49 17.26 -1.02
C GLU A 197 4.18 16.42 0.06
N VAL A 198 3.69 15.22 0.32
CA VAL A 198 4.27 14.30 1.32
C VAL A 198 5.58 13.67 0.84
N GLY A 199 5.84 13.67 -0.48
CA GLY A 199 7.04 13.10 -1.07
C GLY A 199 6.95 11.59 -1.34
N LEU A 200 5.78 11.09 -1.75
CA LEU A 200 5.64 9.70 -2.20
C LEU A 200 6.29 9.53 -3.59
N ASP A 201 6.91 8.39 -3.85
CA ASP A 201 7.63 8.08 -5.09
C ASP A 201 6.68 7.77 -6.26
N TYR A 202 5.49 7.21 -6.00
CA TYR A 202 4.56 6.85 -7.05
C TYR A 202 3.09 6.84 -6.61
N VAL A 203 2.21 6.98 -7.61
CA VAL A 203 0.77 6.71 -7.50
C VAL A 203 0.40 5.55 -8.43
N SER A 204 -0.46 4.65 -7.95
CA SER A 204 -0.97 3.51 -8.71
C SER A 204 -2.49 3.56 -8.79
N CYS A 205 -3.02 3.49 -10.01
CA CYS A 205 -4.45 3.62 -10.30
C CYS A 205 -4.89 2.67 -11.42
N SER A 206 -6.20 2.58 -11.64
CA SER A 206 -6.77 1.77 -12.72
C SER A 206 -6.26 2.24 -14.10
N PRO A 207 -6.12 1.34 -15.09
CA PRO A 207 -5.48 1.65 -16.37
C PRO A 207 -6.03 2.91 -17.08
N TYR A 208 -7.35 3.09 -17.06
CA TYR A 208 -8.00 4.23 -17.71
C TYR A 208 -7.75 5.57 -17.00
N ARG A 209 -7.37 5.55 -15.71
CA ARG A 209 -7.01 6.75 -14.94
C ARG A 209 -5.54 7.13 -15.07
N VAL A 210 -4.68 6.28 -15.65
CA VAL A 210 -3.25 6.56 -15.82
C VAL A 210 -2.98 7.90 -16.52
N PRO A 211 -3.67 8.27 -17.63
CA PRO A 211 -3.44 9.57 -18.27
C PRO A 211 -3.77 10.75 -17.36
N ILE A 212 -4.84 10.65 -16.57
CA ILE A 212 -5.25 11.67 -15.60
C ILE A 212 -4.21 11.78 -14.49
N ALA A 213 -3.77 10.65 -13.95
CA ALA A 213 -2.79 10.62 -12.88
C ALA A 213 -1.45 11.25 -13.31
N ARG A 214 -1.00 10.97 -14.54
CA ARG A 214 0.21 11.59 -15.12
C ARG A 214 0.09 13.10 -15.25
N LEU A 215 -1.06 13.59 -15.73
CA LEU A 215 -1.30 15.03 -15.85
C LEU A 215 -1.34 15.70 -14.48
N ALA A 216 -2.04 15.11 -13.52
CA ALA A 216 -2.16 15.63 -12.16
C ALA A 216 -0.80 15.67 -11.45
N ALA A 217 0.01 14.61 -11.56
CA ALA A 217 1.36 14.57 -10.99
C ALA A 217 2.26 15.65 -11.59
N ALA A 218 2.21 15.86 -12.91
CA ALA A 218 2.96 16.92 -13.56
C ALA A 218 2.52 18.32 -13.08
N GLN A 219 1.21 18.55 -12.91
CA GLN A 219 0.68 19.80 -12.37
C GLN A 219 1.13 20.03 -10.92
N ALA A 220 1.07 19.00 -10.07
CA ALA A 220 1.51 19.06 -8.68
C ALA A 220 3.00 19.42 -8.58
N ALA A 221 3.86 18.75 -9.35
CA ALA A 221 5.29 19.01 -9.39
C ALA A 221 5.62 20.46 -9.85
N LEU A 222 4.86 20.99 -10.82
CA LEU A 222 5.03 22.38 -11.28
C LEU A 222 4.64 23.40 -10.20
N VAL A 223 3.56 23.14 -9.45
CA VAL A 223 3.13 24.01 -8.34
C VAL A 223 4.16 23.99 -7.22
N SER A 224 4.65 22.82 -6.82
CA SER A 224 5.68 22.66 -5.79
C SER A 224 6.95 23.47 -6.14
N ARG A 225 7.48 23.30 -7.36
CA ARG A 225 8.66 24.05 -7.85
C ARG A 225 8.42 25.56 -7.96
N GLY A 226 7.21 25.97 -8.37
CA GLY A 226 6.83 27.38 -8.48
C GLY A 226 6.70 28.07 -7.11
N GLY A 227 6.32 27.32 -6.07
CA GLY A 227 6.33 27.76 -4.67
C GLY A 227 7.74 28.01 -4.16
N GLU A 228 8.64 27.03 -4.33
CA GLU A 228 10.05 27.15 -3.92
C GLU A 228 10.79 28.33 -4.59
N ALA A 229 10.52 28.58 -5.88
CA ALA A 229 11.11 29.71 -6.59
C ALA A 229 10.64 31.07 -6.02
N ARG A 230 9.36 31.17 -5.65
CA ARG A 230 8.79 32.41 -5.06
C ARG A 230 9.20 32.64 -3.62
N GLU A 231 9.55 31.59 -2.88
CA GLU A 231 10.05 31.69 -1.51
C GLU A 231 11.54 32.09 -1.46
N LYS A 232 12.34 31.68 -2.45
CA LYS A 232 13.74 32.13 -2.61
C LYS A 232 13.87 33.60 -3.05
N ASP A 233 12.84 34.14 -3.69
CA ASP A 233 12.77 35.54 -4.13
C ASP A 233 12.21 36.51 -3.06
N ARG A 234 11.90 36.00 -1.85
CA ARG A 234 11.44 36.79 -0.68
C ARG A 234 12.50 36.87 0.40
#